data_AF-A0A089Q784-F1
#
_entry.id   AF-A0A089Q784-F1
#
_cell.length_a   1.000
_cell.length_b   1.000
_cell.length_c   1.000
_cell.angle_alpha   90.00
_cell.angle_beta   90.00
_cell.angle_gamma   90.00
#
_symmetry.space_group_name_H-M   'P 1'
#
loop_
_entity.id
_entity.type
_entity.pdbx_description
1 polymer ?
#
loop_
_entity_poly.entity_id
_entity_poly.type
_entity_poly.pdbx_seq_one_letter_code
_entity_poly.pdbx_strand_id
1 'polypeptide(L)'
;MLLSTSVLADVRCGDFILTSSNDGFMHINGVRPESQKFTFLKGDGNYDNIKYEWMVKTNQPGKWLGMEYIKRNGNKRILNVQLAQANMDAPRQYVSYDCVKVK
;
A
#
# COMPACT_ATOMS: atom_id res chain seq x y z
N MET A 1 -2.22 23.83 23.17
CA MET A 1 -1.51 22.92 22.22
C MET A 1 -2.58 22.31 21.33
N LEU A 2 -2.70 22.78 20.07
CA LEU A 2 -3.67 22.24 19.11
C LEU A 2 -3.03 21.01 18.45
N LEU A 3 -3.48 19.81 18.82
CA LEU A 3 -3.13 18.57 18.13
C LEU A 3 -3.88 18.56 16.79
N SER A 4 -3.24 18.99 15.71
CA SER A 4 -3.74 18.78 14.35
C SER A 4 -3.73 17.28 14.06
N THR A 5 -4.84 16.59 14.29
CA THR A 5 -5.04 15.24 13.80
C THR A 5 -5.25 15.30 12.30
N SER A 6 -4.18 15.11 11.54
CA SER A 6 -4.25 14.87 10.10
C SER A 6 -5.04 13.57 9.88
N VAL A 7 -6.36 13.66 9.67
CA VAL A 7 -7.15 12.53 9.18
C VAL A 7 -6.67 12.27 7.76
N LEU A 8 -5.73 11.33 7.62
CA LEU A 8 -5.31 10.86 6.32
C LEU A 8 -6.48 10.08 5.73
N ALA A 9 -7.11 10.66 4.72
CA ALA A 9 -8.23 10.04 4.01
C ALA A 9 -7.83 8.66 3.50
N ASP A 10 -8.66 7.67 3.77
CA ASP A 10 -8.49 6.31 3.30
C ASP A 10 -8.41 6.27 1.78
N VAL A 11 -7.66 5.30 1.26
CA VAL A 11 -7.57 5.03 -0.18
C VAL A 11 -8.10 3.64 -0.45
N ARG A 12 -9.08 3.54 -1.34
CA ARG A 12 -9.61 2.25 -1.81
C ARG A 12 -9.03 1.89 -3.16
N CYS A 13 -8.52 0.66 -3.28
CA CYS A 13 -7.96 0.08 -4.49
C CYS A 13 -8.58 -1.32 -4.68
N GLY A 14 -9.60 -1.45 -5.54
CA GLY A 14 -10.39 -2.70 -5.59
C GLY A 14 -11.00 -3.04 -4.23
N ASP A 15 -10.62 -4.19 -3.67
CA ASP A 15 -11.04 -4.69 -2.36
C ASP A 15 -10.07 -4.36 -1.21
N PHE A 16 -9.02 -3.57 -1.50
CA PHE A 16 -8.07 -3.11 -0.49
C PHE A 16 -8.40 -1.69 -0.03
N ILE A 17 -8.49 -1.50 1.28
CA ILE A 17 -8.59 -0.21 1.96
C ILE A 17 -7.24 0.06 2.62
N LEU A 18 -6.63 1.18 2.26
CA LEU A 18 -5.34 1.64 2.77
C LEU A 18 -5.61 2.79 3.73
N THR A 19 -5.31 2.56 5.00
CA THR A 19 -5.56 3.51 6.10
C THR A 19 -4.24 3.85 6.77
N SER A 20 -3.92 5.14 6.86
CA SER A 20 -2.75 5.53 7.65
C SER A 20 -3.04 5.32 9.12
N SER A 21 -2.09 4.71 9.84
CA SER A 21 -2.22 4.47 11.27
C SER A 21 -1.22 5.30 12.08
N ASN A 22 -1.47 5.37 13.39
CA ASN A 22 -0.66 6.12 14.34
C ASN A 22 0.69 5.47 14.65
N ASP A 23 0.91 4.23 14.21
CA ASP A 23 2.18 3.51 14.35
C ASP A 23 3.17 3.82 13.21
N GLY A 24 2.81 4.74 12.30
CA GLY A 24 3.62 5.12 11.14
C GLY A 24 3.55 4.13 9.97
N PHE A 25 2.73 3.09 10.07
CA PHE A 25 2.48 2.14 8.99
C PHE A 25 1.14 2.39 8.32
N MET A 26 1.10 2.17 7.01
CA MET A 26 -0.16 1.98 6.32
C MET A 26 -0.75 0.65 6.76
N HIS A 27 -2.02 0.63 7.14
CA HIS A 27 -2.77 -0.59 7.37
C HIS A 27 -3.56 -0.95 6.12
N ILE A 28 -3.45 -2.20 5.69
CA ILE A 28 -4.12 -2.73 4.50
C ILE A 28 -5.25 -3.63 5.00
N ASN A 29 -6.50 -3.23 4.77
CA ASN A 29 -7.68 -3.88 5.35
C ASN A 29 -7.58 -4.06 6.87
N GLY A 30 -7.05 -3.05 7.57
CA GLY A 30 -6.82 -3.09 9.02
C GLY A 30 -5.62 -3.94 9.47
N VAL A 31 -4.89 -4.57 8.55
CA VAL A 31 -3.70 -5.37 8.85
C VAL A 31 -2.44 -4.53 8.65
N ARG A 32 -1.60 -4.47 9.68
CA ARG A 32 -0.26 -3.89 9.58
C ARG A 32 0.65 -4.78 8.73
N PRO A 33 1.36 -4.25 7.72
CA PRO A 33 2.27 -5.05 6.92
C PRO A 33 3.53 -5.42 7.72
N GLU A 34 4.17 -6.52 7.32
CA GLU A 34 5.43 -7.00 7.90
C GLU A 34 6.59 -6.03 7.60
N SER A 35 6.53 -5.39 6.44
CA SER A 35 7.51 -4.39 6.02
C SER A 35 6.84 -3.26 5.26
N GLN A 36 7.44 -2.07 5.35
CA GLN A 36 7.03 -0.89 4.62
C GLN A 36 8.28 -0.16 4.13
N LYS A 37 8.36 0.08 2.83
CA LYS A 37 9.36 0.94 2.23
C LYS A 37 8.68 2.09 1.51
N PHE A 38 9.09 3.31 1.84
CA PHE A 38 8.64 4.53 1.18
C PHE A 38 9.75 5.05 0.26
N THR A 39 9.36 5.55 -0.92
CA THR A 39 10.30 6.13 -1.88
C THR A 39 9.67 7.35 -2.56
N PHE A 40 10.41 8.44 -2.67
CA PHE A 40 10.07 9.53 -3.59
C PHE A 40 10.44 9.14 -5.02
N LEU A 41 9.46 9.17 -5.92
CA LEU A 41 9.65 8.82 -7.34
C LEU A 41 10.23 9.99 -8.16
N LYS A 42 10.15 11.22 -7.65
CA LYS A 42 10.66 12.42 -8.34
C LYS A 42 11.27 13.42 -7.35
N GLY A 43 12.56 13.28 -7.04
CA GLY A 43 13.26 14.18 -6.13
C GLY A 43 12.71 14.15 -4.70
N ASP A 44 13.53 14.51 -3.74
CA ASP A 44 13.15 14.45 -2.34
C ASP A 44 12.04 15.47 -2.02
N GLY A 45 11.07 15.05 -1.20
CA GLY A 45 9.95 15.90 -0.77
C GLY A 45 8.76 15.96 -1.73
N ASN A 46 8.82 15.30 -2.89
CA ASN A 46 7.71 15.29 -3.84
C ASN A 46 6.63 14.26 -3.47
N TYR A 47 5.77 14.61 -2.51
CA TYR A 47 4.68 13.75 -2.04
C TYR A 47 3.59 13.47 -3.10
N ASP A 48 3.63 14.15 -4.24
CA ASP A 48 2.76 13.87 -5.38
C ASP A 48 3.25 12.74 -6.28
N ASN A 49 4.50 12.32 -6.07
CA ASN A 49 5.15 11.25 -6.80
C ASN A 49 5.86 10.34 -5.81
N ILE A 50 5.12 9.39 -5.25
CA ILE A 50 5.60 8.50 -4.20
C ILE A 50 5.28 7.06 -4.52
N LYS A 51 6.07 6.17 -3.91
CA LYS A 51 5.86 4.74 -3.93
C LYS A 51 5.93 4.17 -2.52
N TYR A 52 5.00 3.27 -2.22
CA TYR A 52 5.09 2.39 -1.07
C TYR A 52 5.19 0.95 -1.54
N GLU A 53 6.08 0.20 -0.90
CA GLU A 53 6.21 -1.24 -1.08
C GLU A 53 5.92 -1.90 0.28
N TRP A 54 4.96 -2.82 0.28
CA TRP A 54 4.53 -3.55 1.48
C TRP A 54 4.60 -5.05 1.27
N MET A 55 4.86 -5.77 2.35
CA MET A 55 4.66 -7.21 2.44
C MET A 55 3.58 -7.48 3.49
N VAL A 56 2.44 -8.04 3.08
CA VAL A 56 1.29 -8.29 3.97
C VAL A 56 1.09 -9.80 4.13
N LYS A 57 1.00 -10.30 5.37
CA LYS A 57 0.62 -11.70 5.60
C LYS A 57 -0.83 -11.92 5.15
N THR A 58 -1.06 -13.03 4.45
CA THR A 58 -2.44 -13.49 4.23
C THR A 58 -2.92 -14.29 5.44
N ASN A 59 -4.19 -14.67 5.44
CA ASN A 59 -4.72 -15.67 6.38
C ASN A 59 -4.28 -17.11 6.03
N GLN A 60 -3.54 -17.31 4.94
CA GLN A 60 -3.04 -18.62 4.51
C GLN A 60 -1.55 -18.76 4.90
N PRO A 61 -1.16 -19.87 5.56
CA PRO A 61 0.22 -20.14 5.89
C PRO A 61 1.13 -20.14 4.65
N GLY A 62 2.31 -19.56 4.75
CA GLY A 62 3.30 -19.55 3.67
C GLY A 62 2.92 -18.70 2.46
N LYS A 63 1.91 -17.82 2.59
CA LYS A 63 1.49 -16.89 1.54
C LYS A 63 1.44 -15.45 2.05
N TRP A 64 2.03 -14.58 1.26
CA TRP A 64 2.06 -13.14 1.49
C TRP A 64 1.56 -12.41 0.25
N LEU A 65 1.17 -11.15 0.43
CA LEU A 65 0.92 -10.21 -0.65
C LEU A 65 2.09 -9.23 -0.71
N GLY A 66 2.83 -9.25 -1.82
CA GLY A 66 3.72 -8.17 -2.18
C GLY A 66 2.88 -7.07 -2.83
N MET A 67 2.88 -5.88 -2.25
CA MET A 67 2.02 -4.78 -2.69
C MET A 67 2.87 -3.57 -3.03
N GLU A 68 2.62 -2.98 -4.19
CA GLU A 68 3.27 -1.76 -4.65
C GLU A 68 2.21 -0.70 -4.93
N TYR A 69 2.12 0.30 -4.06
CA TYR A 69 1.28 1.47 -4.27
C TYR A 69 2.09 2.58 -4.90
N ILE A 70 1.56 3.15 -5.98
CA ILE A 70 2.19 4.25 -6.71
C ILE A 70 1.22 5.41 -6.79
N LYS A 71 1.64 6.58 -6.32
CA LYS A 71 0.98 7.87 -6.57
C LYS A 71 1.82 8.66 -7.56
N ARG A 72 1.21 9.14 -8.64
CA ARG A 72 1.84 10.00 -9.65
C ARG A 72 1.02 11.26 -9.85
N ASN A 73 1.71 12.39 -9.99
CA ASN A 73 1.11 13.69 -10.27
C ASN A 73 -0.05 14.06 -9.33
N GLY A 74 0.01 13.64 -8.05
CA GLY A 74 -0.96 14.06 -7.04
C GLY A 74 -2.27 13.26 -7.01
N ASN A 75 -2.79 12.87 -8.17
CA ASN A 75 -4.14 12.33 -8.33
C ASN A 75 -4.22 10.91 -8.89
N LYS A 76 -3.24 10.45 -9.68
CA LYS A 76 -3.22 9.09 -10.23
C LYS A 76 -2.62 8.14 -9.20
N ARG A 77 -3.36 7.09 -8.88
CA ARG A 77 -2.98 6.11 -7.86
C ARG A 77 -3.28 4.73 -8.37
N ILE A 78 -2.29 3.84 -8.31
CA ILE A 78 -2.44 2.43 -8.64
C ILE A 78 -1.89 1.57 -7.51
N LEU A 79 -2.43 0.38 -7.37
CA LEU A 79 -1.95 -0.65 -6.47
C LEU A 79 -1.70 -1.93 -7.27
N ASN A 80 -0.43 -2.32 -7.37
CA ASN A 80 -0.04 -3.60 -7.92
C ASN A 80 0.06 -4.60 -6.77
N VAL A 81 -0.58 -5.76 -6.91
CA VAL A 81 -0.59 -6.82 -5.91
C VAL A 81 -0.06 -8.09 -6.54
N GLN A 82 0.94 -8.69 -5.90
CA GLN A 82 1.50 -9.97 -6.23
C GLN A 82 1.24 -10.96 -5.10
N LEU A 83 0.71 -12.14 -5.41
CA LEU A 83 0.73 -13.25 -4.47
C LEU A 83 2.16 -13.81 -4.38
N ALA A 84 2.83 -13.55 -3.27
CA ALA A 84 4.13 -14.10 -2.94
C ALA A 84 3.94 -15.43 -2.21
N GLN A 85 4.44 -16.50 -2.81
CA GLN A 85 4.31 -17.86 -2.31
C GLN A 85 5.69 -18.40 -1.91
N ALA A 86 5.72 -19.28 -0.93
CA ALA A 86 6.95 -19.96 -0.53
C ALA A 86 7.52 -20.89 -1.62
N ASN A 87 6.67 -21.39 -2.52
CA ASN A 87 7.09 -22.22 -3.64
C ASN A 87 7.49 -21.34 -4.83
N MET A 88 8.76 -21.41 -5.24
CA MET A 88 9.32 -20.65 -6.37
C MET A 88 8.84 -21.15 -7.74
N ASP A 89 8.38 -22.39 -7.84
CA ASP A 89 7.88 -23.00 -9.08
C ASP A 89 6.40 -22.71 -9.34
N ALA A 90 5.71 -22.15 -8.34
CA ALA A 90 4.30 -21.86 -8.47
C ALA A 90 4.05 -20.63 -9.37
N PRO A 91 2.98 -20.62 -10.18
CA PRO A 91 2.69 -19.50 -11.07
C PRO A 91 2.52 -18.20 -10.31
N ARG A 92 3.24 -17.15 -10.73
CA ARG A 92 3.08 -15.82 -10.14
C ARG A 92 1.72 -15.24 -10.51
N GLN A 93 0.99 -14.76 -9.50
CA GLN A 93 -0.30 -14.11 -9.69
C GLN A 93 -0.17 -12.62 -9.42
N TYR A 94 -0.57 -11.81 -10.39
CA TYR A 94 -0.50 -10.36 -10.34
C TYR A 94 -1.86 -9.75 -10.66
N VAL A 95 -2.24 -8.71 -9.93
CA VAL A 95 -3.41 -7.89 -10.24
C VAL A 95 -3.07 -6.42 -9.99
N SER A 96 -3.53 -5.54 -10.86
CA SER A 96 -3.38 -4.09 -10.71
C SER A 96 -4.75 -3.44 -10.54
N TYR A 97 -4.85 -2.51 -9.59
CA TYR A 97 -6.08 -1.79 -9.28
C TYR A 97 -5.86 -0.29 -9.41
N ASP A 98 -6.81 0.40 -10.02
CA ASP A 98 -6.93 1.84 -9.87
C ASP A 98 -7.46 2.16 -8.46
N CYS A 99 -6.91 3.24 -7.88
CA CYS A 99 -7.25 3.65 -6.52
C CYS A 99 -7.97 4.99 -6.48
N VAL A 100 -8.95 5.08 -5.58
CA VAL A 100 -9.72 6.30 -5.31
C VAL A 100 -9.56 6.69 -3.84
N LYS A 101 -9.50 8.00 -3.57
CA LYS A 101 -9.63 8.49 -2.20
C LYS A 101 -11.07 8.26 -1.75
N VAL A 102 -11.25 7.72 -0.56
CA VAL A 102 -12.56 7.61 0.09
C VAL A 102 -12.59 8.54 1.30
N LYS A 103 -13.80 8.94 1.70
CA LYS A 103 -14.02 9.85 2.83
C LYS A 103 -14.16 9.09 4.13
#